data_AF-A0A3A2Z0M4-F1
#
_entry.id   AF-A0A3A2Z0M4-F1
#
_cell.length_a   1.000
_cell.length_b   1.000
_cell.length_c   1.000
_cell.angle_alpha   90.00
_cell.angle_beta   90.00
_cell.angle_gamma   90.00
#
_symmetry.space_group_name_H-M   'P 1'
#
loop_
_entity.id
_entity.type
_entity.pdbx_description
1 polymer ?
#
loop_
_entity_poly.entity_id
_entity_poly.type
_entity_poly.pdbx_seq_one_letter_code
_entity_poly.pdbx_strand_id
1 'polypeptide(L)'
;DLHRLIVSHGGGFLQYLDGKTTATHIIASSLTPKKREEFRRYRVVKPAWVMDSIKAGRLLPWDDFRVVDEGQSQKVLKFDNG
;
A
#
# COMPACT_ATOMS: atom_id res chain seq x y z
N ASP A 1 -5.65 -9.62 -14.41
CA ASP A 1 -6.98 -8.98 -14.28
C ASP A 1 -7.09 -7.77 -13.36
N LEU A 2 -6.16 -7.55 -12.41
CA LEU A 2 -6.26 -6.37 -11.53
C LEU A 2 -6.26 -5.03 -12.28
N HIS A 3 -5.49 -4.90 -13.37
CA HIS A 3 -5.49 -3.69 -14.19
C HIS A 3 -6.88 -3.38 -14.77
N ARG A 4 -7.65 -4.41 -15.18
CA ARG A 4 -8.99 -4.22 -15.75
C ARG A 4 -9.93 -3.71 -14.69
N LEU A 5 -9.87 -4.31 -13.50
CA LEU A 5 -10.65 -3.88 -12.35
C LEU A 5 -10.37 -2.40 -12.00
N ILE A 6 -9.10 -1.99 -11.97
CA ILE A 6 -8.74 -0.60 -11.69
C ILE A 6 -9.30 0.33 -12.77
N VAL A 7 -9.09 0.03 -14.04
CA VAL A 7 -9.54 0.88 -15.16
C VAL A 7 -11.07 0.92 -15.28
N SER A 8 -11.76 -0.21 -15.09
CA SER A 8 -13.22 -0.32 -15.13
C SER A 8 -13.90 0.47 -14.03
N HIS A 9 -13.25 0.64 -12.88
CA HIS A 9 -13.73 1.47 -11.77
C HIS A 9 -13.24 2.93 -11.85
N GLY A 10 -12.66 3.35 -12.99
CA GLY A 10 -12.22 4.73 -13.23
C GLY A 10 -10.84 5.08 -12.65
N GLY A 11 -10.08 4.08 -12.20
CA GLY A 11 -8.71 4.26 -11.73
C GLY A 11 -7.67 4.24 -12.85
N GLY A 12 -6.59 5.01 -12.69
CA GLY A 12 -5.43 4.95 -13.57
C GLY A 12 -4.50 3.79 -13.20
N PHE A 13 -4.10 2.98 -14.18
CA PHE A 13 -3.07 1.96 -14.01
C PHE A 13 -1.75 2.42 -14.64
N LEU A 14 -0.67 2.36 -13.85
CA LEU A 14 0.69 2.66 -14.31
C LEU A 14 1.52 1.40 -14.21
N GLN A 15 2.03 0.92 -15.36
CA GLN A 15 2.93 -0.24 -15.39
C GLN A 15 4.33 0.11 -14.87
N TYR A 16 4.77 1.34 -15.12
CA TYR A 16 6.06 1.86 -14.71
C TYR A 16 5.90 3.16 -13.94
N LEU A 17 6.72 3.33 -12.91
CA LEU A 17 6.73 4.54 -12.11
C LEU A 17 7.74 5.52 -12.73
N ASP A 18 7.28 6.43 -13.58
CA ASP A 18 8.14 7.42 -14.26
C ASP A 18 8.57 8.59 -13.35
N GLY A 19 7.93 8.78 -12.20
CA GLY A 19 8.26 9.87 -11.27
C GLY A 19 7.61 9.71 -9.89
N LYS A 20 8.18 10.40 -8.89
CA LYS A 20 7.80 10.30 -7.47
C LYS A 20 6.33 10.62 -7.16
N THR A 21 5.59 11.23 -8.09
CA THR A 21 4.23 11.77 -7.85
C THR A 21 3.15 11.18 -8.76
N THR A 22 3.48 10.26 -9.67
CA THR A 22 2.51 9.79 -10.67
C THR A 22 1.53 8.76 -10.12
N ALA A 23 1.91 7.99 -9.09
CA ALA A 23 1.05 6.97 -8.48
C ALA A 23 0.61 7.37 -7.08
N THR A 24 -0.69 7.22 -6.78
CA THR A 24 -1.23 7.46 -5.44
C THR A 24 -0.92 6.31 -4.48
N HIS A 25 -0.99 5.06 -4.98
CA HIS A 25 -0.75 3.83 -4.24
C HIS A 25 0.01 2.84 -5.12
N ILE A 26 1.03 2.20 -4.55
CA ILE A 26 1.81 1.15 -5.19
C ILE A 26 1.21 -0.20 -4.78
N ILE A 27 0.74 -0.98 -5.75
CA ILE A 27 0.20 -2.31 -5.47
C ILE A 27 1.31 -3.35 -5.61
N ALA A 28 1.61 -4.10 -4.55
CA ALA A 28 2.59 -5.19 -4.59
C ALA A 28 2.18 -6.34 -3.64
N SER A 29 2.39 -7.59 -4.05
CA SER A 29 2.20 -8.74 -3.15
C SER A 29 3.43 -8.97 -2.26
N SER A 30 4.62 -8.69 -2.79
CA SER A 30 5.90 -8.86 -2.12
C SER A 30 6.94 -7.91 -2.69
N LEU A 31 7.77 -7.33 -1.84
CA LEU A 31 8.88 -6.46 -2.23
C LEU A 31 10.22 -7.08 -1.83
N THR A 32 11.24 -6.93 -2.67
CA THR A 32 12.62 -7.25 -2.29
C THR A 32 13.11 -6.24 -1.23
N PRO A 33 14.07 -6.61 -0.36
CA PRO A 33 14.55 -5.71 0.69
C PRO A 33 15.00 -4.34 0.17
N LYS A 34 15.67 -4.31 -1.00
CA LYS A 34 16.09 -3.07 -1.66
C LYS A 34 14.90 -2.17 -2.03
N LYS A 35 13.88 -2.73 -2.67
CA LYS A 35 12.66 -2.01 -3.03
C LYS A 35 11.85 -1.59 -1.81
N ARG A 36 11.88 -2.36 -0.72
CA ARG A 36 11.18 -2.02 0.53
C ARG A 36 11.69 -0.70 1.10
N GLU A 37 13.00 -0.47 1.09
CA GLU A 37 13.58 0.79 1.57
C GLU A 37 13.25 1.94 0.60
N GLU A 38 13.39 1.73 -0.71
CA GLU A 38 13.04 2.72 -1.75
C GLU A 38 11.56 3.15 -1.65
N PHE A 39 10.67 2.21 -1.36
CA PHE A 39 9.23 2.46 -1.25
C PHE A 39 8.72 2.66 0.18
N ARG A 40 9.61 2.77 1.17
CA ARG A 40 9.23 2.96 2.58
C ARG A 40 8.44 4.24 2.82
N ARG A 41 8.73 5.29 2.04
CA ARG A 41 8.02 6.58 2.10
C ARG A 41 6.78 6.64 1.20
N TYR A 42 6.51 5.58 0.44
CA TYR A 42 5.37 5.48 -0.47
C TYR A 42 4.29 4.60 0.13
N ARG A 43 3.05 4.80 -0.34
CA ARG A 43 1.90 4.01 0.08
C ARG A 43 1.89 2.69 -0.67
N VAL A 44 2.52 1.66 -0.11
CA VAL A 44 2.55 0.31 -0.69
C VAL A 44 1.46 -0.56 -0.06
N VAL A 45 0.56 -1.08 -0.89
CA VAL A 45 -0.60 -1.88 -0.46
C VAL A 45 -0.69 -3.21 -1.19
N LYS A 46 -1.36 -4.17 -0.57
CA LYS A 46 -1.64 -5.49 -1.14
C LYS A 46 -2.70 -5.39 -2.23
N PRO A 47 -2.66 -6.27 -3.26
CA PRO A 47 -3.70 -6.31 -4.29
C PRO A 47 -5.09 -6.63 -3.73
N ALA A 48 -5.17 -7.28 -2.57
CA ALA A 48 -6.42 -7.51 -1.83
C ALA A 48 -7.18 -6.21 -1.54
N TRP A 49 -6.48 -5.10 -1.28
CA TRP A 49 -7.11 -3.79 -1.02
C TRP A 49 -8.02 -3.34 -2.15
N VAL A 50 -7.58 -3.51 -3.40
CA VAL A 50 -8.36 -3.12 -4.58
C VAL A 50 -9.56 -4.05 -4.72
N MET A 51 -9.37 -5.36 -4.55
CA MET A 51 -10.47 -6.32 -4.66
C MET A 51 -11.52 -6.10 -3.58
N ASP A 52 -11.10 -5.90 -2.33
CA ASP A 52 -12.00 -5.67 -1.20
C ASP A 52 -12.68 -4.30 -1.29
N SER A 53 -11.98 -3.28 -1.80
CA SER A 53 -12.59 -1.96 -2.06
C SER A 53 -13.68 -2.04 -3.13
N ILE A 54 -13.42 -2.78 -4.21
CA ILE A 54 -14.41 -3.03 -5.26
C ILE A 54 -15.60 -3.80 -4.71
N LYS A 55 -15.35 -4.86 -3.94
CA LYS A 55 -16.38 -5.68 -3.31
C LYS A 55 -17.22 -4.89 -2.30
N ALA A 56 -16.60 -3.98 -1.55
CA ALA A 56 -17.27 -3.08 -0.61
C ALA A 56 -17.98 -1.91 -1.31
N GLY A 57 -17.77 -1.71 -2.62
CA GLY A 57 -18.31 -0.59 -3.39
C GLY A 57 -17.74 0.78 -2.99
N ARG A 58 -16.64 0.81 -2.23
CA ARG A 58 -15.98 2.03 -1.74
C ARG A 58 -14.50 1.81 -1.54
N LEU A 59 -13.71 2.88 -1.60
CA LEU A 59 -12.29 2.81 -1.30
C LEU A 59 -12.08 2.53 0.19
N LEU A 60 -11.49 1.38 0.51
CA LEU A 60 -11.18 1.01 1.89
C LEU A 60 -9.94 1.77 2.41
N PRO A 61 -9.75 1.88 3.73
CA PRO A 61 -8.51 2.38 4.30
C PRO A 61 -7.33 1.52 3.84
N TRP A 62 -6.34 2.15 3.21
CA TRP A 62 -5.12 1.47 2.73
C TRP A 62 -4.21 1.00 3.89
N ASP A 63 -4.42 1.54 5.09
CA ASP A 63 -3.64 1.30 6.29
C ASP A 63 -3.58 -0.19 6.66
N ASP A 64 -4.74 -0.85 6.63
CA ASP A 64 -4.94 -2.26 6.96
C ASP A 64 -4.31 -3.22 5.92
N PHE A 65 -3.99 -2.70 4.73
CA PHE A 65 -3.51 -3.48 3.59
C PHE A 65 -2.06 -3.19 3.25
N ARG A 66 -1.32 -2.51 4.11
CA ARG A 66 0.10 -2.18 3.89
C ARG A 66 0.97 -3.44 3.70
N VAL A 67 1.94 -3.33 2.79
CA VAL A 67 2.93 -4.39 2.48
C VAL A 67 4.25 -4.10 3.16
N VAL A 68 4.59 -2.82 3.29
CA VAL A 68 5.72 -2.35 4.06
C VAL A 68 5.18 -2.12 5.47
N ASP A 69 5.49 -3.05 6.37
CA ASP A 69 5.37 -2.81 7.80
C ASP A 69 6.28 -1.60 8.09
N GLU A 70 5.71 -0.49 8.55
CA GLU A 70 6.49 0.48 9.32
C GLU A 70 6.97 -0.30 10.53
N GLY A 71 8.16 -0.90 10.41
CA GLY A 71 8.67 -1.85 11.38
C GLY A 71 8.46 -1.29 12.77
N GLN A 72 7.58 -1.94 13.52
CA GLN A 72 7.21 -1.61 14.89
C GLN A 72 7.14 -0.11 15.14
N SER A 73 5.98 0.51 14.94
CA SER A 73 5.60 1.65 15.77
C SER A 73 5.94 1.25 17.21
N GLN A 74 6.99 1.86 17.76
CA GLN A 74 7.51 1.51 19.08
C GLN A 74 6.32 1.38 20.02
N LYS A 75 6.07 0.16 20.52
CA LYS A 75 5.27 0.00 21.74
C LYS A 75 5.96 0.87 22.77
N VAL A 76 5.31 1.97 23.14
CA VAL A 76 5.72 2.91 24.18
C VAL A 76 6.37 2.09 25.30
N LEU A 77 7.69 2.27 25.48
CA LEU A 77 8.41 1.65 26.58
C LEU A 77 7.86 2.30 27.85
N LYS A 78 6.92 1.62 28.51
CA LYS A 78 6.45 2.03 29.84
C LYS A 78 7.63 1.85 30.79
N PHE A 79 8.28 2.95 31.16
CA PHE A 79 9.10 2.99 32.35
C PHE A 79 8.13 3.06 33.53
N ASP A 80 7.99 1.93 34.23
CA ASP A 80 7.30 1.87 35.51
C ASP A 80 8.11 2.72 36.50
N ASN A 81 7.49 3.77 37.03
CA ASN A 81 8.11 4.74 37.93
C ASN A 81 8.09 4.12 39.34
N GLY A 82 9.26 3.75 39.85
CA GLY A 82 9.45 3.27 41.22
C GLY A 82 9.33 4.35 42.28
#